data_AF-A0A6G9IZU3-F1
#
_entry.id   AF-A0A6G9IZU3-F1
#
_cell.length_a   1.000
_cell.length_b   1.000
_cell.length_c   1.000
_cell.angle_alpha   90.00
_cell.angle_beta   90.00
_cell.angle_gamma   90.00
#
_symmetry.space_group_name_H-M   'P 1'
#
loop_
_entity.id
_entity.type
_entity.pdbx_description
1 polymer ?
#
loop_
_entity_poly.entity_id
_entity_poly.type
_entity_poly.pdbx_seq_one_letter_code
_entity_poly.pdbx_strand_id
1 'polypeptide(L)'
;MRINHNIQALNAYRNLAANQLSVSKNLERLSSGLRINRAADDAAGLAISEKMRSQIRGLQMAERNALDAISLIQTAEGALNEVHSILQRMRELAVQAANDTLESSDRAAIQAEIDQLTKEIDRIADTTQFNQKILFSGSPEGRAFAEASSSAISYVGNGTWQGIVTAAPTDPAKVVLDFSKNFGMLAQDVIDKKTFTINGKVYEIDAKGDGLADTGHIAVNVTSWVATPANDSDAVDNINGLLTALRDAILANDSTFSSASSIVNASDNSNNGDGIITNGQLTLITAKVMSPKKASTITVSSDFSNTELKYLDPFDSTKEVTSLVAKNQALVPETFTLTFGDVPKNGDVLKIDNLTITFSDSMASSYTWSSGQGTATIDVRGKTVFDVLKDIEQVLEDAKADTNRPVSALTAFSVVGNSLILSTDRTDDGGSFGSANGLEIEIIDNDFEENKGKSLKLEMQIGANESETLGFDLGVMDAASLGLARMADHTTSLSAGVNAQAGIDVSSSAQAARAAITVIDQAINKVSEERGKLGAIQNRLEHTINNLKTANENLTSAESRIRDTDMAMEMAEFTKNNILTQAAQAMLAQSNQLPQGILQLLKS
;
A
#
# COMPACT_ATOMS: atom_id res chain seq x y z
N MET A 1 -67.84 29.99 69.52
CA MET A 1 -66.92 30.29 68.39
C MET A 1 -65.57 30.74 68.93
N ARG A 2 -64.45 30.25 68.38
CA ARG A 2 -63.09 30.72 68.73
C ARG A 2 -62.66 31.74 67.67
N ILE A 3 -62.27 32.96 68.08
CA ILE A 3 -62.08 34.12 67.19
C ILE A 3 -60.65 34.21 66.61
N ASN A 4 -59.64 33.71 67.32
CA ASN A 4 -58.24 33.82 66.90
C ASN A 4 -57.84 32.94 65.71
N HIS A 5 -58.60 31.88 65.40
CA HIS A 5 -58.26 30.93 64.35
C HIS A 5 -59.46 30.77 63.41
N ASN A 6 -59.36 31.38 62.22
CA ASN A 6 -60.39 31.27 61.19
C ASN A 6 -60.12 30.05 60.31
N ILE A 7 -60.62 28.90 60.75
CA ILE A 7 -60.47 27.62 60.05
C ILE A 7 -61.13 27.67 58.66
N GLN A 8 -62.21 28.44 58.48
CA GLN A 8 -62.89 28.57 57.19
C GLN A 8 -62.04 29.33 56.16
N ALA A 9 -61.41 30.43 56.56
CA ALA A 9 -60.46 31.13 55.68
C ALA A 9 -59.20 30.30 55.38
N LEU A 10 -58.69 29.54 56.35
CA LEU A 10 -57.55 28.62 56.14
C LEU A 10 -57.90 27.47 55.17
N ASN A 11 -59.13 26.97 55.20
CA ASN A 11 -59.61 25.98 54.24
C ASN A 11 -59.81 26.61 52.85
N ALA A 12 -60.41 27.79 52.77
CA ALA A 12 -60.57 28.53 51.52
C ALA A 12 -59.20 28.87 50.88
N TYR A 13 -58.21 29.25 51.68
CA TYR A 13 -56.84 29.53 51.23
C TYR A 13 -56.13 28.26 50.72
N ARG A 14 -56.25 27.13 51.42
CA ARG A 14 -55.72 25.85 50.95
C ARG A 14 -56.33 25.45 49.59
N ASN A 15 -57.65 25.63 49.43
CA ASN A 15 -58.33 25.37 48.16
C ASN A 15 -57.90 26.34 47.06
N LEU A 16 -57.72 27.63 47.37
CA LEU A 16 -57.22 28.63 46.43
C LEU A 16 -55.81 28.30 45.93
N ALA A 17 -54.89 27.97 46.85
CA ALA A 17 -53.51 27.60 46.51
C ALA A 17 -53.47 26.33 45.65
N ALA A 18 -54.28 25.32 45.99
CA ALA A 18 -54.42 24.11 45.18
C ALA A 18 -54.93 24.42 43.76
N ASN A 19 -55.96 25.27 43.63
CA ASN A 19 -56.51 25.65 42.33
C ASN A 19 -55.53 26.50 41.50
N GLN A 20 -54.75 27.40 42.12
CA GLN A 20 -53.70 28.18 41.43
C GLN A 20 -52.59 27.30 40.85
N LEU A 21 -52.19 26.25 41.58
CA LEU A 21 -51.24 25.25 41.09
C LEU A 21 -51.80 24.49 39.87
N SER A 22 -53.08 24.09 39.90
CA SER A 22 -53.74 23.43 38.77
C SER A 22 -53.84 24.34 37.55
N VAL A 23 -54.21 25.62 37.72
CA VAL A 23 -54.26 26.60 36.60
C VAL A 23 -52.87 26.76 35.96
N SER A 24 -51.81 26.82 36.78
CA SER A 24 -50.43 26.94 36.28
C SER A 24 -50.00 25.71 35.49
N LYS A 25 -50.36 24.50 35.95
CA LYS A 25 -50.09 23.25 35.22
C LYS A 25 -50.87 23.17 33.90
N ASN A 26 -52.14 23.56 33.88
CA ASN A 26 -52.93 23.55 32.65
C ASN A 26 -52.35 24.55 31.64
N LEU A 27 -51.91 25.74 32.08
CA LEU A 27 -51.19 26.68 31.21
C LEU A 27 -49.88 26.10 30.66
N GLU A 28 -49.11 25.38 31.48
CA GLU A 28 -47.87 24.72 31.04
C GLU A 28 -48.15 23.68 29.93
N ARG A 29 -49.19 22.85 30.11
CA ARG A 29 -49.61 21.86 29.10
C ARG A 29 -50.16 22.49 27.83
N LEU A 30 -50.99 23.53 27.95
CA LEU A 30 -51.51 24.27 26.79
C LEU A 30 -50.41 24.99 26.02
N SER A 31 -49.40 25.50 26.72
CA SER A 31 -48.27 26.18 26.09
C SER A 31 -47.31 25.20 25.41
N SER A 32 -47.08 24.01 25.98
CA SER A 32 -46.18 23.01 25.40
C SER A 32 -46.87 22.14 24.34
N GLY A 33 -48.20 22.04 24.37
CA GLY A 33 -48.96 21.07 23.58
C GLY A 33 -48.82 19.63 24.08
N LEU A 34 -48.10 19.42 25.18
CA LEU A 34 -47.80 18.09 25.72
C LEU A 34 -48.51 17.88 27.05
N ARG A 35 -49.16 16.72 27.20
CA ARG A 35 -49.76 16.22 28.44
C ARG A 35 -48.71 15.89 29.50
N ILE A 36 -47.55 15.37 29.07
CA ILE A 36 -46.44 14.94 29.94
C ILE A 36 -45.23 15.85 29.69
N ASN A 37 -45.02 16.83 30.56
CA ASN A 37 -43.90 17.79 30.47
C ASN A 37 -42.73 17.41 31.37
N ARG A 38 -42.99 16.79 32.52
CA ARG A 38 -41.97 16.41 33.51
C ARG A 38 -42.18 14.97 33.96
N ALA A 39 -41.12 14.32 34.46
CA ALA A 39 -41.19 12.95 34.99
C ALA A 39 -42.17 12.81 36.18
N ALA A 40 -42.46 13.92 36.88
CA ALA A 40 -43.43 13.96 37.97
C ALA A 40 -44.89 13.89 37.51
N ASP A 41 -45.19 14.16 36.22
CA ASP A 41 -46.55 14.08 35.69
C ASP A 41 -46.94 12.64 35.35
N ASP A 42 -46.03 11.90 34.71
CA ASP A 42 -46.15 10.47 34.44
C ASP A 42 -44.76 9.89 34.13
N ALA A 43 -44.13 9.23 35.12
CA ALA A 43 -42.80 8.68 34.97
C ALA A 43 -42.74 7.52 33.95
N ALA A 44 -43.79 6.69 33.90
CA ALA A 44 -43.85 5.55 32.99
C ALA A 44 -44.14 6.01 31.56
N GLY A 45 -45.10 6.93 31.38
CA GLY A 45 -45.43 7.54 30.09
C GLY A 45 -44.25 8.31 29.49
N LEU A 46 -43.51 9.06 30.30
CA LEU A 46 -42.30 9.76 29.85
C LEU A 46 -41.24 8.75 29.37
N ALA A 47 -40.94 7.70 30.13
CA ALA A 47 -39.94 6.70 29.75
C ALA A 47 -40.30 5.98 28.45
N ILE A 48 -41.57 5.63 28.26
CA ILE A 48 -42.07 5.03 27.01
C ILE A 48 -41.94 6.02 25.85
N SER A 49 -42.33 7.28 26.05
CA SER A 49 -42.24 8.32 25.01
C SER A 49 -40.80 8.60 24.57
N GLU A 50 -39.84 8.61 25.50
CA GLU A 50 -38.42 8.79 25.17
C GLU A 50 -37.85 7.58 24.42
N LYS A 51 -38.28 6.36 24.78
CA LYS A 51 -37.95 5.15 23.99
C LYS A 51 -38.53 5.23 22.58
N MET A 52 -39.79 5.62 22.43
CA MET A 52 -40.44 5.81 21.11
C MET A 52 -39.74 6.90 20.29
N ARG A 53 -39.36 8.04 20.90
CA ARG A 53 -38.58 9.08 20.23
C ARG A 53 -37.19 8.62 19.79
N SER A 54 -36.52 7.79 20.59
CA SER A 54 -35.26 7.17 20.20
C SER A 54 -35.46 6.26 18.99
N GLN A 55 -36.51 5.44 19.00
CA GLN A 55 -36.85 4.56 17.89
C GLN A 55 -37.23 5.33 16.63
N ILE A 56 -38.05 6.38 16.72
CA ILE A 56 -38.41 7.26 15.59
C ILE A 56 -37.16 7.86 14.95
N ARG A 57 -36.24 8.42 15.75
CA ARG A 57 -34.97 8.94 15.23
C ARG A 57 -34.10 7.85 14.60
N GLY A 58 -34.08 6.66 15.19
CA GLY A 58 -33.40 5.49 14.63
C GLY A 58 -33.98 5.07 13.28
N LEU A 59 -35.31 5.01 13.16
CA LEU A 59 -36.00 4.67 11.91
C LEU A 59 -35.79 5.74 10.82
N GLN A 60 -35.76 7.02 11.17
CA GLN A 60 -35.44 8.10 10.24
C GLN A 60 -33.98 8.01 9.73
N MET A 61 -33.04 7.60 10.57
CA MET A 61 -31.67 7.31 10.13
C MET A 61 -31.63 6.08 9.22
N ALA A 62 -32.34 5.02 9.59
CA ALA A 62 -32.43 3.80 8.79
C ALA A 62 -33.03 4.05 7.40
N GLU A 63 -34.07 4.90 7.31
CA GLU A 63 -34.66 5.33 6.03
C GLU A 63 -33.61 6.04 5.15
N ARG A 64 -32.83 6.96 5.73
CA ARG A 64 -31.72 7.63 5.01
C ARG A 64 -30.64 6.65 4.56
N ASN A 65 -30.21 5.75 5.44
CA ASN A 65 -29.23 4.72 5.10
C ASN A 65 -29.74 3.83 3.95
N ALA A 66 -31.02 3.46 3.95
CA ALA A 66 -31.62 2.67 2.88
C ALA A 66 -31.67 3.44 1.54
N LEU A 67 -31.91 4.76 1.56
CA LEU A 67 -31.83 5.62 0.36
C LEU A 67 -30.39 5.75 -0.16
N ASP A 68 -29.40 5.86 0.73
CA ASP A 68 -27.99 5.85 0.36
C ASP A 68 -27.59 4.50 -0.26
N ALA A 69 -28.14 3.38 0.27
CA ALA A 69 -27.96 2.05 -0.31
C ALA A 69 -28.52 1.96 -1.73
N ILE A 70 -29.72 2.49 -1.98
CA ILE A 70 -30.31 2.56 -3.32
C ILE A 70 -29.42 3.37 -4.26
N SER A 71 -28.89 4.50 -3.80
CA SER A 71 -28.01 5.36 -4.61
C SER A 71 -26.70 4.64 -4.99
N LEU A 72 -26.13 3.89 -4.06
CA LEU A 72 -24.97 3.03 -4.32
C LEU A 72 -25.30 1.95 -5.35
N ILE A 73 -26.42 1.24 -5.18
CA ILE A 73 -26.86 0.17 -6.10
C ILE A 73 -27.13 0.71 -7.50
N GLN A 74 -27.73 1.90 -7.63
CA GLN A 74 -27.97 2.53 -8.93
C GLN A 74 -26.66 2.93 -9.62
N THR A 75 -25.67 3.41 -8.85
CA THR A 75 -24.32 3.68 -9.37
C THR A 75 -23.66 2.39 -9.86
N ALA A 76 -23.79 1.32 -9.07
CA ALA A 76 -23.30 -0.01 -9.41
C ALA A 76 -23.97 -0.56 -10.69
N GLU A 77 -25.30 -0.51 -10.77
CA GLU A 77 -26.07 -0.98 -11.92
C GLU A 77 -25.77 -0.19 -13.19
N GLY A 78 -25.59 1.13 -13.08
CA GLY A 78 -25.21 1.99 -14.21
C GLY A 78 -23.88 1.56 -14.84
N ALA A 79 -22.86 1.32 -14.00
CA ALA A 79 -21.57 0.81 -14.48
C ALA A 79 -21.67 -0.60 -15.10
N LEU A 80 -22.44 -1.51 -14.50
CA LEU A 80 -22.64 -2.85 -15.06
C LEU A 80 -23.44 -2.84 -16.37
N ASN A 81 -24.31 -1.84 -16.58
CA ASN A 81 -25.00 -1.68 -17.86
C ASN A 81 -24.02 -1.28 -18.98
N GLU A 82 -23.03 -0.44 -18.69
CA GLU A 82 -21.96 -0.12 -19.64
C GLU A 82 -21.07 -1.34 -19.93
N VAL A 83 -20.65 -2.07 -18.89
CA VAL A 83 -19.91 -3.34 -19.07
C VAL A 83 -20.71 -4.34 -19.91
N HIS A 84 -22.03 -4.47 -19.67
CA HIS A 84 -22.88 -5.35 -20.47
C HIS A 84 -22.92 -4.92 -21.95
N SER A 85 -23.09 -3.62 -22.23
CA SER A 85 -23.05 -3.07 -23.60
C SER A 85 -21.71 -3.34 -24.29
N ILE A 86 -20.59 -3.17 -23.58
CA ILE A 86 -19.24 -3.47 -24.08
C ILE A 86 -19.11 -4.97 -24.39
N LEU A 87 -19.60 -5.86 -23.53
CA LEU A 87 -19.54 -7.30 -23.76
C LEU A 87 -20.38 -7.73 -24.97
N GLN A 88 -21.55 -7.13 -25.18
CA GLN A 88 -22.32 -7.37 -26.40
C GLN A 88 -21.55 -6.93 -27.65
N ARG A 89 -20.87 -5.77 -27.59
CA ARG A 89 -20.00 -5.31 -28.68
C ARG A 89 -18.81 -6.26 -28.93
N MET A 90 -18.14 -6.71 -27.88
CA MET A 90 -17.06 -7.71 -27.98
C MET A 90 -17.58 -9.02 -28.60
N ARG A 91 -18.81 -9.43 -28.26
CA ARG A 91 -19.44 -10.62 -28.84
C ARG A 91 -19.69 -10.45 -30.34
N GLU A 92 -20.20 -9.30 -30.77
CA GLU A 92 -20.39 -8.99 -32.20
C GLU A 92 -19.06 -9.09 -32.97
N LEU A 93 -18.00 -8.51 -32.42
CA LEU A 93 -16.65 -8.55 -32.97
C LEU A 93 -16.09 -9.97 -33.05
N ALA A 94 -16.28 -10.78 -32.00
CA ALA A 94 -15.87 -12.17 -31.99
C ALA A 94 -16.63 -13.01 -33.03
N VAL A 95 -17.94 -12.78 -33.19
CA VAL A 95 -18.76 -13.40 -34.26
C VAL A 95 -18.29 -12.97 -35.65
N GLN A 96 -17.95 -11.69 -35.83
CA GLN A 96 -17.39 -11.20 -37.07
C GLN A 96 -16.06 -11.89 -37.39
N ALA A 97 -15.12 -11.94 -36.42
CA ALA A 97 -13.81 -12.58 -36.54
C ALA A 97 -13.87 -14.10 -36.77
N ALA A 98 -14.97 -14.75 -36.38
CA ALA A 98 -15.20 -16.18 -36.57
C ALA A 98 -15.53 -16.59 -38.03
N ASN A 99 -15.68 -15.62 -38.94
CA ASN A 99 -15.85 -15.90 -40.37
C ASN A 99 -14.51 -16.24 -41.03
N ASP A 100 -14.46 -17.39 -41.71
CA ASP A 100 -13.28 -17.87 -42.43
C ASP A 100 -12.90 -16.99 -43.65
N THR A 101 -13.77 -16.08 -44.05
CA THR A 101 -13.54 -15.17 -45.19
C THR A 101 -12.69 -13.95 -44.86
N LEU A 102 -12.38 -13.70 -43.58
CA LEU A 102 -11.55 -12.57 -43.15
C LEU A 102 -10.05 -12.88 -43.29
N GLU A 103 -9.27 -11.87 -43.64
CA GLU A 103 -7.81 -11.97 -43.64
C GLU A 103 -7.24 -11.84 -42.21
N SER A 104 -5.97 -12.21 -42.02
CA SER A 104 -5.31 -12.07 -40.71
C SER A 104 -5.16 -10.59 -40.30
N SER A 105 -4.99 -9.70 -41.27
CA SER A 105 -4.98 -8.24 -41.07
C SER A 105 -6.32 -7.74 -40.52
N ASP A 106 -7.44 -8.21 -41.06
CA ASP A 106 -8.78 -7.81 -40.60
C ASP A 106 -9.04 -8.30 -39.18
N ARG A 107 -8.67 -9.55 -38.87
CA ARG A 107 -8.79 -10.09 -37.51
C ARG A 107 -7.87 -9.37 -36.51
N ALA A 108 -6.70 -8.91 -36.93
CA ALA A 108 -5.83 -8.09 -36.08
C ALA A 108 -6.45 -6.72 -35.75
N ALA A 109 -7.17 -6.11 -36.70
CA ALA A 109 -7.89 -4.86 -36.44
C ALA A 109 -9.05 -5.07 -35.44
N ILE A 110 -9.79 -6.18 -35.58
CA ILE A 110 -10.82 -6.58 -34.62
C ILE A 110 -10.22 -6.85 -33.24
N GLN A 111 -9.07 -7.53 -33.17
CA GLN A 111 -8.36 -7.79 -31.91
C GLN A 111 -8.00 -6.49 -31.20
N ALA A 112 -7.49 -5.49 -31.93
CA ALA A 112 -7.16 -4.19 -31.34
C ALA A 112 -8.38 -3.50 -30.73
N GLU A 113 -9.57 -3.62 -31.34
CA GLU A 113 -10.83 -3.13 -30.75
C GLU A 113 -11.19 -3.92 -29.48
N ILE A 114 -11.09 -5.26 -29.51
CA ILE A 114 -11.34 -6.12 -28.33
C ILE A 114 -10.38 -5.79 -27.18
N ASP A 115 -9.11 -5.53 -27.45
CA ASP A 115 -8.12 -5.16 -26.43
C ASP A 115 -8.47 -3.80 -25.78
N GLN A 116 -8.93 -2.83 -26.57
CA GLN A 116 -9.40 -1.54 -26.03
C GLN A 116 -10.66 -1.70 -25.19
N LEU A 117 -11.62 -2.49 -25.66
CA LEU A 117 -12.85 -2.77 -24.90
C LEU A 117 -12.55 -3.51 -23.60
N THR A 118 -11.57 -4.42 -23.60
CA THR A 118 -11.12 -5.12 -22.39
C THR A 118 -10.52 -4.14 -21.37
N LYS A 119 -9.64 -3.23 -21.82
CA LYS A 119 -9.07 -2.18 -20.96
C LYS A 119 -10.12 -1.20 -20.45
N GLU A 120 -11.16 -0.94 -21.25
CA GLU A 120 -12.26 -0.08 -20.85
C GLU A 120 -13.12 -0.74 -19.76
N ILE A 121 -13.32 -2.07 -19.81
CA ILE A 121 -13.96 -2.83 -18.72
C ILE A 121 -13.14 -2.69 -17.43
N ASP A 122 -11.81 -2.86 -17.48
CA ASP A 122 -10.95 -2.68 -16.30
C ASP A 122 -11.03 -1.24 -15.77
N ARG A 123 -11.00 -0.24 -16.66
CA ARG A 123 -11.17 1.16 -16.27
C ARG A 123 -12.48 1.39 -15.55
N ILE A 124 -13.60 0.82 -16.02
CA ILE A 124 -14.89 0.93 -15.35
C ILE A 124 -14.84 0.25 -13.98
N ALA A 125 -14.25 -0.94 -13.88
CA ALA A 125 -14.11 -1.66 -12.61
C ALA A 125 -13.29 -0.87 -11.58
N ASP A 126 -12.17 -0.28 -11.99
CA ASP A 126 -11.22 0.46 -11.15
C ASP A 126 -11.72 1.87 -10.75
N THR A 127 -12.48 2.53 -11.63
CA THR A 127 -12.90 3.93 -11.41
C THR A 127 -14.30 4.08 -10.83
N THR A 128 -15.12 3.02 -10.86
CA THR A 128 -16.49 3.08 -10.32
C THR A 128 -16.46 3.07 -8.79
N GLN A 129 -16.76 4.22 -8.20
CA GLN A 129 -16.73 4.41 -6.75
C GLN A 129 -17.98 5.11 -6.22
N PHE A 130 -18.38 4.77 -5.00
CA PHE A 130 -19.39 5.50 -4.22
C PHE A 130 -18.77 5.92 -2.89
N ASN A 131 -18.77 7.23 -2.61
CA ASN A 131 -18.13 7.77 -1.39
C ASN A 131 -16.69 7.26 -1.18
N GLN A 132 -15.86 7.32 -2.22
CA GLN A 132 -14.46 6.82 -2.27
C GLN A 132 -14.27 5.31 -2.11
N LYS A 133 -15.36 4.52 -2.04
CA LYS A 133 -15.29 3.06 -2.05
C LYS A 133 -15.44 2.54 -3.47
N ILE A 134 -14.43 1.85 -3.99
CA ILE A 134 -14.50 1.19 -5.29
C ILE A 134 -15.44 -0.02 -5.19
N LEU A 135 -16.33 -0.18 -6.17
CA LEU A 135 -17.41 -1.16 -6.09
C LEU A 135 -17.08 -2.50 -6.75
N PHE A 136 -16.19 -2.50 -7.76
CA PHE A 136 -16.05 -3.62 -8.70
C PHE A 136 -14.62 -4.09 -8.95
N SER A 137 -13.59 -3.34 -8.57
CA SER A 137 -12.21 -3.83 -8.57
C SER A 137 -12.01 -4.76 -7.36
N GLY A 138 -11.47 -5.96 -7.58
CA GLY A 138 -10.77 -6.63 -6.48
C GLY A 138 -9.60 -5.73 -6.05
N SER A 139 -9.24 -5.70 -4.76
CA SER A 139 -8.01 -4.99 -4.35
C SER A 139 -6.86 -5.50 -5.24
N PRO A 140 -6.22 -4.65 -6.07
CA PRO A 140 -5.28 -5.10 -7.10
C PRO A 140 -4.05 -5.79 -6.52
N GLU A 141 -3.77 -5.49 -5.27
CA GLU A 141 -2.75 -6.11 -4.44
C GLU A 141 -3.50 -6.63 -3.21
N GLY A 142 -3.22 -7.86 -2.78
CA GLY A 142 -3.47 -8.14 -1.36
C GLY A 142 -2.78 -7.03 -0.56
N ARG A 143 -3.39 -6.54 0.52
CA ARG A 143 -2.62 -5.68 1.41
C ARG A 143 -1.81 -6.61 2.28
N ALA A 144 -0.50 -6.65 2.07
CA ALA A 144 0.40 -7.28 3.03
C ALA A 144 0.07 -6.74 4.43
N PHE A 145 0.19 -7.57 5.46
CA PHE A 145 0.03 -7.10 6.85
C PHE A 145 1.01 -5.96 7.20
N ALA A 146 2.10 -5.80 6.43
CA ALA A 146 3.04 -4.69 6.52
C ALA A 146 3.40 -4.09 5.13
N GLU A 147 3.36 -2.76 5.04
CA GLU A 147 3.70 -1.99 3.83
C GLU A 147 5.12 -1.44 3.91
N ALA A 148 5.93 -1.65 2.87
CA ALA A 148 7.30 -1.14 2.81
C ALA A 148 7.38 0.23 2.12
N SER A 149 8.17 1.16 2.67
CA SER A 149 8.40 2.49 2.09
C SER A 149 9.37 2.49 0.91
N SER A 150 10.01 1.35 0.59
CA SER A 150 11.01 1.22 -0.47
C SER A 150 10.39 0.64 -1.73
N SER A 151 10.62 1.29 -2.88
CA SER A 151 10.18 0.79 -4.19
C SER A 151 10.90 -0.49 -4.65
N ALA A 152 11.93 -0.93 -3.91
CA ALA A 152 12.66 -2.15 -4.20
C ALA A 152 11.91 -3.43 -3.75
N ILE A 153 10.92 -3.29 -2.87
CA ILE A 153 10.06 -4.38 -2.41
C ILE A 153 8.80 -4.35 -3.25
N SER A 154 8.54 -5.42 -3.98
CA SER A 154 7.46 -5.51 -4.96
C SER A 154 6.66 -6.80 -4.78
N TYR A 155 5.40 -6.76 -5.17
CA TYR A 155 4.54 -7.94 -5.17
C TYR A 155 4.97 -8.93 -6.26
N VAL A 156 5.15 -10.20 -5.88
CA VAL A 156 5.61 -11.26 -6.81
C VAL A 156 4.61 -12.39 -7.03
N GLY A 157 3.43 -12.30 -6.41
CA GLY A 157 2.37 -13.31 -6.54
C GLY A 157 2.09 -14.05 -5.24
N ASN A 158 0.94 -14.74 -5.16
CA ASN A 158 0.54 -15.61 -4.06
C ASN A 158 0.76 -15.03 -2.65
N GLY A 159 0.41 -13.75 -2.44
CA GLY A 159 0.58 -13.10 -1.13
C GLY A 159 2.03 -12.88 -0.70
N THR A 160 2.96 -12.90 -1.65
CA THR A 160 4.37 -12.68 -1.39
C THR A 160 4.81 -11.33 -1.94
N TRP A 161 5.39 -10.51 -1.07
CA TRP A 161 6.12 -9.29 -1.42
C TRP A 161 7.58 -9.55 -1.13
N GLN A 162 8.45 -9.35 -2.13
CA GLN A 162 9.87 -9.55 -1.95
C GLN A 162 10.67 -8.45 -2.62
N GLY A 163 11.86 -8.20 -2.09
CA GLY A 163 12.79 -7.21 -2.63
C GLY A 163 14.13 -7.25 -1.96
N ILE A 164 15.10 -6.63 -2.63
CA ILE A 164 16.44 -6.41 -2.09
C ILE A 164 16.62 -4.91 -1.94
N VAL A 165 16.75 -4.44 -0.70
CA VAL A 165 17.08 -3.05 -0.41
C VAL A 165 18.60 -2.93 -0.39
N THR A 166 19.15 -2.00 -1.18
CA THR A 166 20.59 -1.75 -1.25
C THR A 166 20.87 -0.26 -1.03
N ALA A 167 22.02 0.02 -0.42
CA ALA A 167 22.49 1.38 -0.23
C ALA A 167 23.13 1.96 -1.50
N ALA A 168 23.07 3.28 -1.65
CA ALA A 168 23.76 3.97 -2.72
C ALA A 168 25.30 3.84 -2.56
N PRO A 169 26.05 3.55 -3.63
CA PRO A 169 27.50 3.43 -3.56
C PRO A 169 28.15 4.79 -3.25
N THR A 170 29.10 4.80 -2.32
CA THR A 170 29.82 6.02 -1.89
C THR A 170 31.23 6.14 -2.49
N ASP A 171 31.84 5.02 -2.87
CA ASP A 171 33.20 4.96 -3.41
C ASP A 171 33.19 4.64 -4.93
N PRO A 172 34.11 5.23 -5.72
CA PRO A 172 34.28 4.86 -7.13
C PRO A 172 34.94 3.48 -7.27
N ALA A 173 34.64 2.79 -8.38
CA ALA A 173 35.20 1.48 -8.70
C ALA A 173 36.64 1.62 -9.22
N LYS A 174 37.48 0.60 -8.98
CA LYS A 174 38.90 0.63 -9.32
C LYS A 174 39.38 -0.71 -9.91
N VAL A 175 40.44 -0.65 -10.70
CA VAL A 175 41.21 -1.82 -11.16
C VAL A 175 42.68 -1.43 -11.24
N VAL A 176 43.57 -2.37 -10.90
CA VAL A 176 45.02 -2.17 -10.95
C VAL A 176 45.59 -2.98 -12.11
N LEU A 177 46.25 -2.32 -13.06
CA LEU A 177 47.05 -2.95 -14.10
C LEU A 177 48.50 -2.98 -13.62
N ASP A 178 49.02 -4.18 -13.35
CA ASP A 178 50.38 -4.41 -12.84
C ASP A 178 51.30 -4.91 -13.98
N PHE A 179 52.25 -4.07 -14.36
CA PHE A 179 53.19 -4.33 -15.46
C PHE A 179 54.47 -4.93 -14.90
N SER A 180 54.77 -6.17 -15.32
CA SER A 180 55.93 -6.90 -14.83
C SER A 180 57.23 -6.47 -15.54
N LYS A 181 58.36 -6.86 -14.96
CA LYS A 181 59.67 -6.73 -15.61
C LYS A 181 59.71 -7.28 -17.04
N ASN A 182 59.10 -8.44 -17.24
CA ASN A 182 59.15 -9.12 -18.52
C ASN A 182 58.50 -8.28 -19.62
N PHE A 183 57.48 -7.49 -19.28
CA PHE A 183 56.82 -6.57 -20.20
C PHE A 183 57.77 -5.47 -20.68
N GLY A 184 58.53 -4.84 -19.77
CA GLY A 184 59.48 -3.78 -20.11
C GLY A 184 60.70 -4.25 -20.93
N MET A 185 60.99 -5.55 -20.90
CA MET A 185 62.10 -6.20 -21.62
C MET A 185 61.72 -6.66 -23.04
N LEU A 186 60.47 -6.44 -23.49
CA LEU A 186 60.04 -6.84 -24.83
C LEU A 186 60.63 -5.92 -25.91
N ALA A 187 61.01 -6.52 -27.04
CA ALA A 187 61.50 -5.76 -28.19
C ALA A 187 60.37 -4.93 -28.82
N GLN A 188 60.73 -3.78 -29.41
CA GLN A 188 59.77 -2.85 -30.01
C GLN A 188 58.87 -3.50 -31.08
N ASP A 189 59.41 -4.43 -31.88
CA ASP A 189 58.64 -5.18 -32.89
C ASP A 189 57.54 -6.10 -32.31
N VAL A 190 57.66 -6.47 -31.04
CA VAL A 190 56.73 -7.40 -30.36
C VAL A 190 55.57 -6.66 -29.70
N ILE A 191 55.83 -5.45 -29.21
CA ILE A 191 54.86 -4.58 -28.53
C ILE A 191 54.06 -3.72 -29.51
N ASP A 192 54.68 -3.32 -30.63
CA ASP A 192 54.02 -2.55 -31.67
C ASP A 192 52.76 -3.26 -32.17
N LYS A 193 51.64 -2.52 -32.23
CA LYS A 193 50.30 -3.00 -32.66
C LYS A 193 49.60 -3.97 -31.72
N LYS A 194 50.13 -4.18 -30.51
CA LYS A 194 49.40 -4.89 -29.45
C LYS A 194 48.30 -4.01 -28.86
N THR A 195 47.24 -4.64 -28.36
CA THR A 195 46.03 -3.93 -27.95
C THR A 195 45.65 -4.14 -26.49
N PHE A 196 45.08 -3.09 -25.90
CA PHE A 196 44.26 -3.15 -24.69
C PHE A 196 42.81 -2.90 -25.07
N THR A 197 41.89 -3.73 -24.57
CA THR A 197 40.46 -3.45 -24.69
C THR A 197 39.95 -3.04 -23.32
N ILE A 198 39.50 -1.79 -23.19
CA ILE A 198 38.97 -1.23 -21.95
C ILE A 198 37.59 -0.68 -22.26
N ASN A 199 36.56 -1.18 -21.56
CA ASN A 199 35.19 -0.70 -21.73
C ASN A 199 34.71 -0.77 -23.20
N GLY A 200 35.11 -1.81 -23.93
CA GLY A 200 34.80 -2.02 -25.35
C GLY A 200 35.58 -1.13 -26.33
N LYS A 201 36.45 -0.23 -25.84
CA LYS A 201 37.35 0.57 -26.68
C LYS A 201 38.70 -0.12 -26.80
N VAL A 202 39.21 -0.17 -28.02
CA VAL A 202 40.50 -0.80 -28.33
C VAL A 202 41.57 0.29 -28.41
N TYR A 203 42.58 0.17 -27.57
CA TYR A 203 43.76 1.02 -27.48
C TYR A 203 44.95 0.26 -28.06
N GLU A 204 45.52 0.75 -29.14
CA GLU A 204 46.64 0.13 -29.85
C GLU A 204 47.94 0.86 -29.51
N ILE A 205 48.98 0.10 -29.16
CA ILE A 205 50.30 0.65 -28.86
C ILE A 205 51.02 0.97 -30.19
N ASP A 206 51.34 2.25 -30.38
CA ASP A 206 52.24 2.72 -31.44
C ASP A 206 53.61 3.01 -30.81
N ALA A 207 54.50 2.02 -30.92
CA ALA A 207 55.85 2.10 -30.38
C ALA A 207 56.86 2.60 -31.42
N LYS A 208 56.55 2.49 -32.72
CA LYS A 208 57.42 2.90 -33.83
C LYS A 208 57.18 4.33 -34.34
N GLY A 209 56.04 4.91 -33.98
CA GLY A 209 55.58 6.18 -34.50
C GLY A 209 55.17 6.10 -35.97
N ASP A 210 54.81 4.91 -36.48
CA ASP A 210 54.33 4.72 -37.85
C ASP A 210 52.82 4.96 -38.00
N GLY A 211 52.13 5.26 -36.89
CA GLY A 211 50.70 5.52 -36.84
C GLY A 211 49.85 4.24 -36.90
N LEU A 212 48.56 4.39 -36.60
CA LEU A 212 47.64 3.25 -36.62
C LEU A 212 47.28 2.80 -38.03
N ALA A 213 47.02 1.51 -38.18
CA ALA A 213 46.28 1.00 -39.32
C ALA A 213 44.82 1.54 -39.29
N ASP A 214 44.16 1.68 -40.44
CA ASP A 214 42.78 2.20 -40.61
C ASP A 214 41.72 1.23 -40.03
N THR A 215 41.78 1.04 -38.72
CA THR A 215 41.11 0.00 -37.92
C THR A 215 40.11 0.61 -36.93
N GLY A 216 40.10 1.93 -36.78
CA GLY A 216 39.25 2.64 -35.81
C GLY A 216 39.71 2.52 -34.35
N HIS A 217 40.94 2.05 -34.10
CA HIS A 217 41.53 1.97 -32.76
C HIS A 217 42.01 3.32 -32.24
N ILE A 218 42.19 3.43 -30.91
CA ILE A 218 42.71 4.62 -30.24
C ILE A 218 44.23 4.49 -30.09
N ALA A 219 44.96 5.53 -30.51
CA ALA A 219 46.41 5.60 -30.45
C ALA A 219 46.94 5.68 -29.01
N VAL A 220 47.84 4.77 -28.64
CA VAL A 220 48.72 4.91 -27.46
C VAL A 220 50.14 5.16 -27.96
N ASN A 221 50.49 6.43 -28.13
CA ASN A 221 51.78 6.84 -28.70
C ASN A 221 52.89 6.78 -27.66
N VAL A 222 53.81 5.83 -27.79
CA VAL A 222 54.97 5.70 -26.90
C VAL A 222 56.23 6.18 -27.61
N THR A 223 56.56 7.47 -27.44
CA THR A 223 57.66 8.11 -28.18
C THR A 223 59.06 7.73 -27.70
N SER A 224 59.19 7.03 -26.57
CA SER A 224 60.46 6.74 -25.90
C SER A 224 60.73 5.24 -25.69
N TRP A 225 60.08 4.35 -26.47
CA TRP A 225 60.31 2.91 -26.32
C TRP A 225 61.71 2.52 -26.82
N VAL A 226 62.50 1.86 -25.97
CA VAL A 226 63.84 1.36 -26.29
C VAL A 226 63.70 0.12 -27.18
N ALA A 227 64.26 0.17 -28.40
CA ALA A 227 64.09 -0.86 -29.42
C ALA A 227 64.57 -2.27 -28.99
N THR A 228 65.68 -2.31 -28.27
CA THR A 228 66.32 -3.54 -27.76
C THR A 228 66.74 -3.33 -26.30
N PRO A 229 65.83 -3.48 -25.32
CA PRO A 229 66.15 -3.26 -23.91
C PRO A 229 67.19 -4.30 -23.43
N ALA A 230 68.22 -3.83 -22.74
CA ALA A 230 69.35 -4.66 -22.32
C ALA A 230 69.58 -4.67 -20.80
N ASN A 231 69.05 -3.69 -20.07
CA ASN A 231 69.23 -3.55 -18.63
C ASN A 231 67.93 -3.12 -17.93
N ASP A 232 67.95 -3.14 -16.60
CA ASP A 232 66.77 -2.87 -15.77
C ASP A 232 66.27 -1.42 -15.87
N SER A 233 67.15 -0.46 -16.17
CA SER A 233 66.77 0.93 -16.44
C SER A 233 65.95 1.05 -17.72
N ASP A 234 66.35 0.34 -18.79
CA ASP A 234 65.62 0.34 -20.06
C ASP A 234 64.19 -0.23 -19.86
N ALA A 235 64.07 -1.27 -19.04
CA ALA A 235 62.77 -1.88 -18.72
C ALA A 235 61.88 -0.92 -17.91
N VAL A 236 62.44 -0.20 -16.94
CA VAL A 236 61.73 0.80 -16.12
C VAL A 236 61.26 1.98 -16.99
N ASP A 237 62.12 2.49 -17.87
CA ASP A 237 61.79 3.61 -18.77
C ASP A 237 60.68 3.23 -19.76
N ASN A 238 60.76 2.02 -20.34
CA ASN A 238 59.71 1.49 -21.22
C ASN A 238 58.36 1.39 -20.51
N ILE A 239 58.33 0.82 -19.29
CA ILE A 239 57.10 0.67 -18.50
C ILE A 239 56.50 2.04 -18.14
N ASN A 240 57.32 2.97 -17.63
CA ASN A 240 56.84 4.30 -17.22
C ASN A 240 56.37 5.15 -18.39
N GLY A 241 57.03 5.03 -19.54
CA GLY A 241 56.64 5.68 -20.80
C GLY A 241 55.27 5.20 -21.28
N LEU A 242 55.05 3.88 -21.31
CA LEU A 242 53.75 3.31 -21.67
C LEU A 242 52.66 3.65 -20.66
N LEU A 243 52.92 3.55 -19.35
CA LEU A 243 51.95 3.87 -18.31
C LEU A 243 51.37 5.28 -18.47
N THR A 244 52.23 6.25 -18.78
CA THR A 244 51.84 7.65 -18.99
C THR A 244 51.02 7.80 -20.27
N ALA A 245 51.52 7.26 -21.39
CA ALA A 245 50.84 7.32 -22.68
C ALA A 245 49.46 6.65 -22.66
N LEU A 246 49.37 5.48 -22.01
CA LEU A 246 48.13 4.70 -21.88
C LEU A 246 47.11 5.44 -21.01
N ARG A 247 47.52 5.97 -19.84
CA ARG A 247 46.63 6.77 -18.99
C ARG A 247 46.06 7.96 -19.74
N ASP A 248 46.91 8.73 -20.42
CA ASP A 248 46.49 9.96 -21.08
C ASP A 248 45.56 9.66 -22.28
N ALA A 249 45.84 8.58 -23.03
CA ALA A 249 44.95 8.09 -24.09
C ALA A 249 43.58 7.65 -23.55
N ILE A 250 43.55 6.94 -22.41
CA ILE A 250 42.29 6.52 -21.76
C ILE A 250 41.49 7.73 -21.29
N LEU A 251 42.12 8.68 -20.58
CA LEU A 251 41.42 9.84 -20.03
C LEU A 251 40.91 10.81 -21.12
N ALA A 252 41.61 10.91 -22.25
CA ALA A 252 41.18 11.75 -23.37
C ALA A 252 39.98 11.16 -24.12
N ASN A 253 39.90 9.83 -24.22
CA ASN A 253 38.92 9.15 -25.07
C ASN A 253 37.80 8.44 -24.30
N ASP A 254 37.92 8.24 -22.99
CA ASP A 254 36.92 7.57 -22.16
C ASP A 254 36.53 8.36 -20.90
N SER A 255 35.35 9.00 -20.99
CA SER A 255 34.74 9.77 -19.89
C SER A 255 34.26 8.92 -18.70
N THR A 256 34.32 7.59 -18.79
CA THR A 256 33.98 6.72 -17.65
C THR A 256 35.04 6.75 -16.56
N PHE A 257 36.28 7.12 -16.88
CA PHE A 257 37.40 7.20 -15.94
C PHE A 257 37.66 8.63 -15.46
N SER A 258 38.09 8.74 -14.21
CA SER A 258 38.39 10.00 -13.53
C SER A 258 39.85 10.40 -13.76
N SER A 259 40.12 11.71 -13.77
CA SER A 259 41.49 12.24 -13.63
C SER A 259 42.18 11.84 -12.33
N ALA A 260 41.43 11.28 -11.37
CA ALA A 260 41.97 10.66 -10.16
C ALA A 260 42.69 9.31 -10.41
N SER A 261 42.61 8.75 -11.62
CA SER A 261 43.35 7.54 -12.01
C SER A 261 44.86 7.77 -11.87
N SER A 262 45.53 6.92 -11.10
CA SER A 262 46.90 7.17 -10.63
C SER A 262 47.91 6.16 -11.18
N ILE A 263 49.14 6.62 -11.37
CA ILE A 263 50.28 5.77 -11.74
C ILE A 263 51.21 5.62 -10.52
N VAL A 264 51.62 4.40 -10.25
CA VAL A 264 52.80 4.10 -9.43
C VAL A 264 53.90 3.69 -10.40
N ASN A 265 54.96 4.49 -10.49
CA ASN A 265 56.04 4.23 -11.44
C ASN A 265 56.81 2.96 -11.08
N ALA A 266 57.26 2.23 -12.11
CA ALA A 266 58.26 1.19 -11.92
C ALA A 266 59.56 1.84 -11.41
N SER A 267 60.25 1.16 -10.50
CA SER A 267 61.51 1.62 -9.93
C SER A 267 62.46 0.46 -9.69
N ASP A 268 63.73 0.69 -10.01
CA ASP A 268 64.83 -0.16 -9.59
C ASP A 268 65.46 0.46 -8.32
N ASN A 269 65.23 -0.20 -7.17
CA ASN A 269 65.83 0.21 -5.89
C ASN A 269 67.16 -0.53 -5.63
N SER A 270 67.64 -1.28 -6.61
CA SER A 270 68.80 -2.16 -6.56
C SER A 270 69.82 -1.79 -7.64
N ASN A 271 70.76 -2.68 -7.99
CA ASN A 271 71.80 -2.35 -8.96
C ASN A 271 71.29 -2.66 -10.37
N ASN A 272 71.49 -1.73 -11.31
CA ASN A 272 71.10 -1.93 -12.71
C ASN A 272 71.59 -3.29 -13.26
N GLY A 273 70.65 -4.15 -13.65
CA GLY A 273 70.91 -5.41 -14.33
C GLY A 273 70.96 -6.65 -13.43
N ASP A 274 70.46 -6.57 -12.19
CA ASP A 274 70.45 -7.69 -11.25
C ASP A 274 69.22 -8.59 -11.32
N GLY A 275 68.19 -8.19 -12.08
CA GLY A 275 67.00 -9.02 -12.18
C GLY A 275 65.76 -8.43 -11.53
N ILE A 276 65.89 -7.49 -10.60
CA ILE A 276 64.85 -7.15 -9.64
C ILE A 276 64.37 -5.72 -9.89
N ILE A 277 63.11 -5.58 -10.32
CA ILE A 277 62.45 -4.28 -10.39
C ILE A 277 61.15 -4.29 -9.59
N THR A 278 60.74 -3.13 -9.09
CA THR A 278 59.38 -2.92 -8.61
C THR A 278 58.48 -2.69 -9.81
N ASN A 279 57.41 -3.48 -9.95
CA ASN A 279 56.46 -3.38 -11.04
C ASN A 279 55.81 -1.99 -11.10
N GLY A 280 55.53 -1.52 -12.31
CA GLY A 280 54.77 -0.29 -12.52
C GLY A 280 53.27 -0.58 -12.49
N GLN A 281 52.48 0.27 -11.85
CA GLN A 281 51.05 0.06 -11.68
C GLN A 281 50.23 1.24 -12.21
N LEU A 282 49.20 0.95 -13.00
CA LEU A 282 48.16 1.90 -13.38
C LEU A 282 46.87 1.55 -12.64
N THR A 283 46.42 2.42 -11.74
CA THR A 283 45.11 2.29 -11.10
C THR A 283 44.10 3.13 -11.84
N LEU A 284 43.17 2.49 -12.53
CA LEU A 284 42.04 3.15 -13.18
C LEU A 284 40.91 3.35 -12.16
N ILE A 285 40.35 4.55 -12.10
CA ILE A 285 39.27 4.91 -11.18
C ILE A 285 38.09 5.47 -11.97
N THR A 286 36.87 5.05 -11.67
CA THR A 286 35.68 5.58 -12.34
C THR A 286 35.39 7.04 -11.98
N ALA A 287 34.87 7.81 -12.94
CA ALA A 287 34.47 9.21 -12.77
C ALA A 287 33.22 9.38 -11.89
N LYS A 288 32.33 8.38 -11.89
CA LYS A 288 31.14 8.33 -11.03
C LYS A 288 31.27 7.20 -10.02
N VAL A 289 30.65 7.38 -8.87
CA VAL A 289 30.42 6.27 -7.92
C VAL A 289 29.53 5.23 -8.57
N MET A 290 29.89 3.96 -8.41
CA MET A 290 29.21 2.84 -9.06
C MET A 290 29.14 1.66 -8.09
N SER A 291 28.05 0.90 -8.15
CA SER A 291 27.91 -0.33 -7.37
C SER A 291 28.74 -1.46 -8.00
N PRO A 292 29.09 -2.52 -7.24
CA PRO A 292 29.84 -3.65 -7.79
C PRO A 292 29.21 -4.27 -9.05
N LYS A 293 27.87 -4.31 -9.14
CA LYS A 293 27.15 -4.73 -10.34
C LYS A 293 27.43 -3.88 -11.58
N LYS A 294 27.50 -2.54 -11.40
CA LYS A 294 27.79 -1.61 -12.51
C LYS A 294 29.29 -1.58 -12.83
N ALA A 295 30.14 -1.86 -11.85
CA ALA A 295 31.58 -1.95 -12.06
C ALA A 295 31.95 -3.18 -12.91
N SER A 296 31.28 -4.31 -12.67
CA SER A 296 31.55 -5.57 -13.38
C SER A 296 31.26 -5.54 -14.88
N THR A 297 30.40 -4.62 -15.36
CA THR A 297 30.15 -4.44 -16.80
C THR A 297 31.31 -3.78 -17.54
N ILE A 298 32.20 -3.09 -16.82
CA ILE A 298 33.39 -2.48 -17.40
C ILE A 298 34.51 -3.51 -17.37
N THR A 299 34.83 -4.06 -18.53
CA THR A 299 35.89 -5.05 -18.70
C THR A 299 37.21 -4.40 -19.09
N VAL A 300 38.29 -5.02 -18.65
CA VAL A 300 39.66 -4.66 -19.00
C VAL A 300 40.37 -5.94 -19.43
N SER A 301 40.85 -5.97 -20.67
CA SER A 301 41.60 -7.10 -21.23
C SER A 301 42.70 -6.62 -22.16
N SER A 302 43.61 -7.53 -22.50
CA SER A 302 44.72 -7.28 -23.40
C SER A 302 45.20 -8.54 -24.08
N ASP A 303 45.96 -8.39 -25.17
CA ASP A 303 46.57 -9.50 -25.91
C ASP A 303 47.90 -10.01 -25.31
N PHE A 304 48.23 -9.62 -24.08
CA PHE A 304 49.47 -9.98 -23.38
C PHE A 304 49.32 -11.24 -22.51
N SER A 305 50.43 -11.91 -22.22
CA SER A 305 50.45 -13.07 -21.34
C SER A 305 50.40 -12.69 -19.85
N ASN A 306 49.91 -13.58 -19.00
CA ASN A 306 49.85 -13.36 -17.54
C ASN A 306 51.24 -13.24 -16.87
N THR A 307 52.31 -13.56 -17.58
CA THR A 307 53.70 -13.35 -17.14
C THR A 307 54.19 -11.91 -17.38
N GLU A 308 53.48 -11.15 -18.20
CA GLU A 308 53.82 -9.79 -18.62
C GLU A 308 52.89 -8.75 -17.97
N LEU A 309 51.58 -9.04 -17.88
CA LEU A 309 50.58 -8.13 -17.30
C LEU A 309 49.62 -8.89 -16.38
N LYS A 310 49.29 -8.27 -15.25
CA LYS A 310 48.23 -8.76 -14.34
C LYS A 310 47.20 -7.68 -14.05
N TYR A 311 45.95 -8.09 -13.99
CA TYR A 311 44.85 -7.23 -13.56
C TYR A 311 44.50 -7.60 -12.12
N LEU A 312 44.88 -6.77 -11.15
CA LEU A 312 44.75 -7.08 -9.73
C LEU A 312 43.55 -6.37 -9.10
N ASP A 313 42.94 -7.04 -8.12
CA ASP A 313 41.88 -6.45 -7.29
C ASP A 313 42.51 -5.35 -6.39
N PRO A 314 41.97 -4.11 -6.42
CA PRO A 314 42.44 -3.01 -5.58
C PRO A 314 42.30 -3.26 -4.07
N PHE A 315 41.48 -4.24 -3.66
CA PHE A 315 41.23 -4.59 -2.26
C PHE A 315 41.90 -5.92 -1.84
N ASP A 316 42.34 -6.74 -2.81
CA ASP A 316 43.10 -7.97 -2.58
C ASP A 316 44.12 -8.20 -3.70
N SER A 317 45.37 -7.84 -3.44
CA SER A 317 46.47 -7.95 -4.40
C SER A 317 46.80 -9.39 -4.84
N THR A 318 46.19 -10.41 -4.23
CA THR A 318 46.40 -11.83 -4.61
C THR A 318 45.38 -12.33 -5.64
N LYS A 319 44.33 -11.56 -5.91
CA LYS A 319 43.23 -11.93 -6.79
C LYS A 319 43.31 -11.22 -8.13
N GLU A 320 43.31 -11.98 -9.23
CA GLU A 320 43.24 -11.44 -10.57
C GLU A 320 41.77 -11.17 -10.98
N VAL A 321 41.50 -9.98 -11.53
CA VAL A 321 40.15 -9.51 -11.91
C VAL A 321 40.18 -8.89 -13.30
N THR A 322 39.29 -9.31 -14.20
CA THR A 322 39.18 -8.74 -15.56
C THR A 322 38.13 -7.64 -15.68
N SER A 323 37.55 -7.23 -14.54
CA SER A 323 36.56 -6.16 -14.44
C SER A 323 36.86 -5.27 -13.24
N LEU A 324 36.28 -4.07 -13.23
CA LEU A 324 36.46 -3.14 -12.11
C LEU A 324 35.78 -3.66 -10.85
N VAL A 325 36.43 -3.45 -9.71
CA VAL A 325 35.92 -3.83 -8.39
C VAL A 325 35.54 -2.58 -7.61
N ALA A 326 34.34 -2.59 -7.04
CA ALA A 326 33.86 -1.58 -6.09
C ALA A 326 33.71 -2.21 -4.71
N LYS A 327 33.76 -1.40 -3.64
CA LYS A 327 33.42 -1.89 -2.30
C LYS A 327 31.95 -2.31 -2.26
N ASN A 328 31.67 -3.35 -1.49
CA ASN A 328 30.32 -3.88 -1.26
C ASN A 328 29.57 -3.19 -0.10
N GLN A 329 30.18 -2.17 0.53
CA GLN A 329 29.63 -1.43 1.66
C GLN A 329 29.71 0.08 1.40
N ALA A 330 28.61 0.78 1.70
CA ALA A 330 28.47 2.22 1.66
C ALA A 330 28.85 2.85 3.00
N LEU A 331 29.31 4.10 2.98
CA LEU A 331 29.63 4.84 4.20
C LEU A 331 28.39 5.35 4.94
N VAL A 332 27.30 5.59 4.21
CA VAL A 332 26.02 6.04 4.74
C VAL A 332 25.00 4.93 4.49
N PRO A 333 24.36 4.38 5.54
CA PRO A 333 23.34 3.35 5.37
C PRO A 333 22.05 3.95 4.83
N GLU A 334 21.36 3.19 3.99
CA GLU A 334 20.02 3.51 3.51
C GLU A 334 18.98 3.01 4.51
N THR A 335 17.96 3.83 4.80
CA THR A 335 16.89 3.50 5.74
C THR A 335 15.56 3.31 5.00
N PHE A 336 14.81 2.29 5.36
CA PHE A 336 13.42 2.14 4.91
C PHE A 336 12.54 1.69 6.08
N THR A 337 11.23 1.86 5.91
CA THR A 337 10.24 1.62 6.95
C THR A 337 9.27 0.55 6.50
N LEU A 338 8.99 -0.42 7.37
CA LEU A 338 7.85 -1.34 7.28
C LEU A 338 6.76 -0.83 8.21
N THR A 339 5.59 -0.48 7.68
CA THR A 339 4.45 0.01 8.46
C THR A 339 3.37 -1.06 8.53
N PHE A 340 3.02 -1.49 9.73
CA PHE A 340 2.04 -2.55 9.94
C PHE A 340 0.64 -1.97 9.97
N GLY A 341 -0.22 -2.44 9.07
CA GLY A 341 -1.60 -2.00 8.94
C GLY A 341 -2.52 -2.65 9.98
N ASP A 342 -2.26 -3.93 10.25
CA ASP A 342 -3.01 -4.78 11.17
C ASP A 342 -2.05 -5.74 11.92
N VAL A 343 -2.57 -6.45 12.93
CA VAL A 343 -1.79 -7.48 13.62
C VAL A 343 -1.63 -8.69 12.67
N PRO A 344 -0.40 -9.19 12.46
CA PRO A 344 -0.18 -10.40 11.65
C PRO A 344 -0.99 -11.58 12.18
N LYS A 345 -1.46 -12.44 11.30
CA LYS A 345 -2.27 -13.62 11.64
C LYS A 345 -1.41 -14.88 11.72
N ASN A 346 -2.01 -15.95 12.23
CA ASN A 346 -1.33 -17.23 12.36
C ASN A 346 -1.00 -17.83 10.98
N GLY A 347 0.29 -18.07 10.76
CA GLY A 347 0.84 -18.60 9.52
C GLY A 347 1.57 -17.56 8.67
N ASP A 348 1.41 -16.26 8.96
CA ASP A 348 2.13 -15.20 8.25
C ASP A 348 3.63 -15.28 8.51
N VAL A 349 4.42 -14.82 7.54
CA VAL A 349 5.89 -14.88 7.60
C VAL A 349 6.49 -13.54 7.22
N LEU A 350 7.43 -13.08 8.03
CA LEU A 350 8.33 -11.97 7.72
C LEU A 350 9.77 -12.51 7.67
N LYS A 351 10.42 -12.38 6.52
CA LYS A 351 11.84 -12.69 6.36
C LYS A 351 12.66 -11.42 6.22
N ILE A 352 13.78 -11.41 6.92
CA ILE A 352 14.78 -10.34 6.91
C ILE A 352 16.15 -11.02 6.75
N ASP A 353 16.79 -10.86 5.60
CA ASP A 353 18.02 -11.59 5.24
C ASP A 353 17.81 -13.12 5.49
N ASN A 354 18.70 -13.79 6.23
CA ASN A 354 18.56 -15.22 6.55
C ASN A 354 17.71 -15.51 7.80
N LEU A 355 16.98 -14.53 8.33
CA LEU A 355 16.05 -14.68 9.44
C LEU A 355 14.62 -14.85 8.91
N THR A 356 13.94 -15.92 9.30
CA THR A 356 12.52 -16.17 9.06
C THR A 356 11.75 -16.03 10.37
N ILE A 357 10.82 -15.08 10.43
CA ILE A 357 9.91 -14.85 11.54
C ILE A 357 8.54 -15.37 11.14
N THR A 358 8.02 -16.37 11.85
CA THR A 358 6.67 -16.90 11.66
C THR A 358 5.76 -16.41 12.77
N PHE A 359 4.61 -15.86 12.41
CA PHE A 359 3.59 -15.45 13.37
C PHE A 359 2.66 -16.62 13.67
N SER A 360 2.42 -16.90 14.95
CA SER A 360 1.58 -18.04 15.36
C SER A 360 0.60 -17.70 16.47
N ASP A 361 -0.53 -18.41 16.48
CA ASP A 361 -1.52 -18.38 17.55
C ASP A 361 -1.22 -19.43 18.65
N SER A 362 -0.06 -20.08 18.62
CA SER A 362 0.23 -21.25 19.45
C SER A 362 1.70 -21.31 19.88
N MET A 363 1.90 -21.26 21.21
CA MET A 363 3.15 -21.29 21.99
C MET A 363 3.90 -19.96 22.14
N ALA A 364 4.72 -19.89 23.19
CA ALA A 364 5.55 -18.75 23.56
C ALA A 364 6.56 -18.38 22.47
N SER A 365 6.87 -17.09 22.35
CA SER A 365 7.87 -16.58 21.42
C SER A 365 9.20 -17.33 21.59
N SER A 366 9.79 -17.77 20.48
CA SER A 366 11.07 -18.50 20.50
C SER A 366 11.96 -18.09 19.35
N TYR A 367 13.27 -18.10 19.58
CA TYR A 367 14.30 -17.92 18.55
C TYR A 367 15.21 -19.14 18.58
N THR A 368 15.41 -19.76 17.41
CA THR A 368 16.33 -20.90 17.25
C THR A 368 17.13 -20.76 15.97
N TRP A 369 18.41 -21.11 16.04
CA TRP A 369 19.27 -21.24 14.87
C TRP A 369 19.38 -22.71 14.44
N SER A 370 19.15 -22.98 13.15
CA SER A 370 19.41 -24.30 12.56
C SER A 370 19.89 -24.16 11.11
N SER A 371 20.99 -24.85 10.78
CA SER A 371 21.40 -25.12 9.39
C SER A 371 21.55 -23.90 8.46
N GLY A 372 22.08 -22.78 8.96
CA GLY A 372 22.34 -21.59 8.12
C GLY A 372 21.18 -20.59 8.03
N GLN A 373 20.05 -20.86 8.69
CA GLN A 373 18.89 -19.96 8.75
C GLN A 373 18.49 -19.72 10.20
N GLY A 374 18.19 -18.46 10.52
CA GLY A 374 17.58 -18.08 11.79
C GLY A 374 16.08 -18.27 11.69
N THR A 375 15.45 -18.98 12.61
CA THR A 375 13.99 -19.12 12.64
C THR A 375 13.47 -18.60 13.97
N ALA A 376 12.50 -17.70 13.92
CA ALA A 376 11.81 -17.20 15.09
C ALA A 376 10.30 -17.42 14.96
N THR A 377 9.65 -17.59 16.09
CA THR A 377 8.19 -17.64 16.19
C THR A 377 7.72 -16.56 17.15
N ILE A 378 6.73 -15.76 16.74
CA ILE A 378 6.14 -14.70 17.55
C ILE A 378 4.67 -15.01 17.80
N ASP A 379 4.27 -15.03 19.06
CA ASP A 379 2.87 -15.19 19.46
C ASP A 379 2.10 -13.88 19.19
N VAL A 380 1.01 -13.95 18.43
CA VAL A 380 0.17 -12.79 18.08
C VAL A 380 -1.14 -12.73 18.87
N ARG A 381 -1.43 -13.73 19.71
CA ARG A 381 -2.74 -13.85 20.38
C ARG A 381 -2.99 -12.72 21.37
N GLY A 382 -4.00 -11.89 21.08
CA GLY A 382 -4.43 -10.80 21.98
C GLY A 382 -3.42 -9.67 22.11
N LYS A 383 -2.42 -9.61 21.24
CA LYS A 383 -1.41 -8.55 21.20
C LYS A 383 -1.83 -7.42 20.27
N THR A 384 -1.37 -6.22 20.56
CA THR A 384 -1.49 -5.08 19.64
C THR A 384 -0.36 -5.10 18.61
N VAL A 385 -0.49 -4.32 17.54
CA VAL A 385 0.58 -4.13 16.54
C VAL A 385 1.88 -3.70 17.20
N PHE A 386 1.81 -2.82 18.19
CA PHE A 386 2.99 -2.33 18.92
C PHE A 386 3.69 -3.43 19.72
N ASP A 387 2.93 -4.32 20.37
CA ASP A 387 3.49 -5.44 21.13
C ASP A 387 4.19 -6.45 20.22
N VAL A 388 3.58 -6.75 19.06
CA VAL A 388 4.20 -7.63 18.04
C VAL A 388 5.48 -7.00 17.50
N LEU A 389 5.49 -5.70 17.23
CA LEU A 389 6.69 -4.99 16.81
C LEU A 389 7.81 -5.03 17.85
N LYS A 390 7.48 -4.95 19.14
CA LYS A 390 8.45 -5.10 20.23
C LYS A 390 9.05 -6.50 20.30
N ASP A 391 8.25 -7.53 20.05
CA ASP A 391 8.76 -8.89 19.95
C ASP A 391 9.67 -9.07 18.73
N ILE A 392 9.34 -8.45 17.59
CA ILE A 392 10.21 -8.43 16.40
C ILE A 392 11.54 -7.75 16.73
N GLU A 393 11.50 -6.61 17.43
CA GLU A 393 12.71 -5.88 17.86
C GLU A 393 13.61 -6.77 18.72
N GLN A 394 13.04 -7.51 19.68
CA GLN A 394 13.80 -8.44 20.52
C GLN A 394 14.42 -9.58 19.71
N VAL A 395 13.66 -10.18 18.78
CA VAL A 395 14.16 -11.24 17.89
C VAL A 395 15.32 -10.72 17.03
N LEU A 396 15.26 -9.47 16.55
CA LEU A 396 16.33 -8.85 15.78
C LEU A 396 17.58 -8.57 16.62
N GLU A 397 17.43 -8.21 17.90
CA GLU A 397 18.56 -8.10 18.83
C GLU A 397 19.26 -9.44 19.02
N ASP A 398 18.49 -10.50 19.28
CA ASP A 398 19.02 -11.86 19.45
C ASP A 398 19.72 -12.35 18.17
N ALA A 399 19.10 -12.12 17.01
CA ALA A 399 19.65 -12.46 15.70
C ALA A 399 20.95 -11.69 15.38
N LYS A 400 21.09 -10.43 15.83
CA LYS A 400 22.30 -9.63 15.65
C LYS A 400 23.43 -10.05 16.59
N ALA A 401 23.09 -10.54 17.79
CA ALA A 401 24.04 -11.02 18.78
C ALA A 401 24.57 -12.43 18.48
N ASP A 402 23.88 -13.21 17.63
CA ASP A 402 24.29 -14.56 17.23
C ASP A 402 25.62 -14.56 16.43
N THR A 403 26.49 -15.48 16.79
CA THR A 403 27.79 -15.71 16.13
C THR A 403 27.68 -16.01 14.63
N ASN A 404 26.55 -16.56 14.17
CA ASN A 404 26.34 -16.91 12.76
C ASN A 404 25.77 -15.75 11.92
N ARG A 405 25.43 -14.61 12.53
CA ARG A 405 24.97 -13.37 11.88
C ARG A 405 23.88 -13.57 10.79
N PRO A 406 22.70 -14.13 11.13
CA PRO A 406 21.54 -14.28 10.22
C PRO A 406 21.18 -13.01 9.44
N VAL A 407 21.28 -11.86 10.11
CA VAL A 407 20.94 -10.54 9.57
C VAL A 407 22.21 -9.76 9.24
N SER A 408 23.08 -10.37 8.45
CA SER A 408 24.41 -9.85 8.11
C SER A 408 24.38 -8.51 7.37
N ALA A 409 23.28 -8.25 6.65
CA ALA A 409 23.06 -7.01 5.91
C ALA A 409 22.34 -5.91 6.69
N LEU A 410 21.82 -6.22 7.88
CA LEU A 410 21.10 -5.28 8.72
C LEU A 410 22.07 -4.49 9.61
N THR A 411 22.13 -3.18 9.42
CA THR A 411 23.05 -2.30 10.16
C THR A 411 22.42 -1.82 11.46
N ALA A 412 21.18 -1.32 11.41
CA ALA A 412 20.41 -0.86 12.57
C ALA A 412 18.90 -1.02 12.34
N PHE A 413 18.15 -1.10 13.44
CA PHE A 413 16.70 -1.21 13.45
C PHE A 413 16.11 -0.43 14.64
N SER A 414 14.85 0.00 14.54
CA SER A 414 14.12 0.62 15.64
C SER A 414 12.61 0.59 15.42
N VAL A 415 11.83 0.50 16.49
CA VAL A 415 10.34 0.59 16.43
C VAL A 415 9.85 1.99 16.79
N VAL A 416 9.02 2.59 15.93
CA VAL A 416 8.36 3.88 16.14
C VAL A 416 6.87 3.75 15.80
N GLY A 417 5.99 3.79 16.80
CA GLY A 417 4.55 3.61 16.58
C GLY A 417 4.23 2.25 15.97
N ASN A 418 3.54 2.23 14.83
CA ASN A 418 3.21 1.00 14.07
C ASN A 418 4.26 0.67 13.00
N SER A 419 5.45 1.26 13.08
CA SER A 419 6.47 1.15 12.06
C SER A 419 7.76 0.54 12.60
N LEU A 420 8.32 -0.41 11.85
CA LEU A 420 9.65 -0.97 12.02
C LEU A 420 10.58 -0.30 11.01
N ILE A 421 11.56 0.46 11.51
CA ILE A 421 12.57 1.10 10.68
C ILE A 421 13.78 0.17 10.61
N LEU A 422 14.27 -0.10 9.40
CA LEU A 422 15.41 -0.96 9.12
C LEU A 422 16.43 -0.19 8.27
N SER A 423 17.70 -0.53 8.41
CA SER A 423 18.79 0.12 7.67
C SER A 423 19.85 -0.85 7.19
N THR A 424 20.45 -0.57 6.04
CA THR A 424 21.52 -1.37 5.45
C THR A 424 22.59 -0.49 4.82
N ASP A 425 23.85 -0.94 4.90
CA ASP A 425 25.01 -0.34 4.25
C ASP A 425 25.46 -1.15 3.01
N ARG A 426 24.83 -2.28 2.69
CA ARG A 426 25.26 -3.13 1.57
C ARG A 426 24.86 -2.53 0.23
N THR A 427 25.81 -2.42 -0.69
CA THR A 427 25.59 -1.91 -2.04
C THR A 427 25.27 -3.03 -3.02
N ASP A 428 24.52 -2.75 -4.08
CA ASP A 428 24.10 -3.73 -5.11
C ASP A 428 25.28 -4.45 -5.79
N ASP A 429 25.46 -5.73 -5.45
CA ASP A 429 26.48 -6.60 -6.04
C ASP A 429 25.96 -7.44 -7.23
N GLY A 430 24.69 -7.31 -7.58
CA GLY A 430 24.06 -8.02 -8.68
C GLY A 430 23.53 -9.41 -8.35
N GLY A 431 23.61 -9.85 -7.09
CA GLY A 431 22.94 -11.07 -6.64
C GLY A 431 21.41 -10.98 -6.75
N SER A 432 20.78 -12.12 -7.00
CA SER A 432 19.32 -12.29 -6.93
C SER A 432 18.89 -12.58 -5.48
N PHE A 433 17.61 -12.40 -5.17
CA PHE A 433 17.03 -12.72 -3.87
C PHE A 433 17.38 -14.16 -3.45
N GLY A 434 17.81 -14.36 -2.20
CA GLY A 434 18.38 -15.59 -1.68
C GLY A 434 19.89 -15.75 -1.95
N SER A 435 20.56 -14.68 -2.37
CA SER A 435 22.02 -14.61 -2.49
C SER A 435 22.57 -13.66 -1.43
N ALA A 436 23.87 -13.66 -1.15
CA ALA A 436 24.47 -12.77 -0.14
C ALA A 436 24.55 -11.27 -0.60
N ASN A 437 23.45 -10.72 -1.14
CA ASN A 437 23.34 -9.38 -1.72
C ASN A 437 22.35 -8.50 -0.94
N GLY A 438 22.76 -7.27 -0.62
CA GLY A 438 21.87 -6.27 -0.02
C GLY A 438 21.17 -6.75 1.26
N LEU A 439 20.16 -6.00 1.70
CA LEU A 439 19.23 -6.45 2.73
C LEU A 439 17.98 -7.01 2.05
N GLU A 440 17.78 -8.31 2.18
CA GLU A 440 16.65 -9.02 1.61
C GLU A 440 15.43 -8.94 2.54
N ILE A 441 14.26 -8.64 1.99
CA ILE A 441 13.00 -8.61 2.73
C ILE A 441 11.98 -9.40 1.93
N GLU A 442 11.30 -10.33 2.61
CA GLU A 442 10.16 -11.04 2.06
C GLU A 442 9.03 -11.08 3.08
N ILE A 443 7.84 -10.68 2.66
CA ILE A 443 6.62 -10.65 3.45
C ILE A 443 5.67 -11.63 2.78
N ILE A 444 5.28 -12.67 3.51
CA ILE A 444 4.36 -13.70 3.04
C ILE A 444 3.11 -13.62 3.91
N ASP A 445 2.02 -13.21 3.29
CA ASP A 445 0.67 -13.20 3.84
C ASP A 445 0.05 -14.58 3.57
N ASN A 446 0.04 -15.46 4.56
CA ASN A 446 -0.30 -16.86 4.33
C ASN A 446 -1.82 -17.09 4.26
N ASP A 447 -2.62 -16.11 4.66
CA ASP A 447 -4.07 -16.08 4.47
C ASP A 447 -4.51 -15.25 3.24
N PHE A 448 -3.58 -14.96 2.32
CA PHE A 448 -3.81 -14.20 1.07
C PHE A 448 -5.03 -14.65 0.24
N GLU A 449 -5.39 -15.94 0.29
CA GLU A 449 -6.58 -16.50 -0.37
C GLU A 449 -7.91 -15.96 0.22
N GLU A 450 -7.87 -15.23 1.33
CA GLU A 450 -9.03 -14.64 1.96
C GLU A 450 -9.40 -13.23 1.42
N ASN A 451 -8.66 -12.60 0.50
CA ASN A 451 -9.06 -11.26 -0.01
C ASN A 451 -8.92 -11.05 -1.53
N LYS A 452 -8.31 -11.99 -2.27
CA LYS A 452 -8.20 -11.89 -3.73
C LYS A 452 -9.54 -12.17 -4.41
N GLY A 453 -10.01 -11.23 -5.26
CA GLY A 453 -11.24 -11.42 -6.04
C GLY A 453 -12.52 -11.54 -5.20
N LYS A 454 -12.47 -11.14 -3.91
CA LYS A 454 -13.62 -11.22 -3.04
C LYS A 454 -14.63 -10.13 -3.35
N SER A 455 -15.88 -10.53 -3.37
CA SER A 455 -17.00 -9.61 -3.45
C SER A 455 -16.91 -8.56 -2.34
N LEU A 456 -17.13 -7.29 -2.67
CA LEU A 456 -17.24 -6.24 -1.67
C LEU A 456 -18.48 -6.52 -0.83
N LYS A 457 -18.26 -6.89 0.43
CA LYS A 457 -19.35 -7.08 1.40
C LYS A 457 -19.74 -5.73 1.97
N LEU A 458 -20.99 -5.33 1.79
CA LEU A 458 -21.57 -4.16 2.43
C LEU A 458 -22.65 -4.60 3.41
N GLU A 459 -22.59 -4.04 4.60
CA GLU A 459 -23.64 -4.19 5.60
C GLU A 459 -24.27 -2.83 5.87
N MET A 460 -25.56 -2.72 5.57
CA MET A 460 -26.33 -1.48 5.74
C MET A 460 -27.23 -1.60 6.96
N GLN A 461 -27.11 -0.65 7.89
CA GLN A 461 -28.04 -0.53 9.01
C GLN A 461 -29.38 0.02 8.49
N ILE A 462 -30.37 -0.86 8.34
CA ILE A 462 -31.69 -0.56 7.79
C ILE A 462 -32.79 -0.57 8.86
N GLY A 463 -32.42 -0.50 10.13
CA GLY A 463 -33.37 -0.37 11.24
C GLY A 463 -32.79 0.32 12.47
N ALA A 464 -33.64 0.50 13.47
CA ALA A 464 -33.31 1.24 14.69
C ALA A 464 -32.59 0.38 15.74
N ASN A 465 -32.57 -0.95 15.57
CA ASN A 465 -31.97 -1.90 16.50
C ASN A 465 -30.72 -2.57 15.92
N GLU A 466 -29.82 -3.04 16.79
CA GLU A 466 -28.51 -3.62 16.43
C GLU A 466 -28.59 -4.76 15.40
N SER A 467 -29.63 -5.60 15.43
CA SER A 467 -29.76 -6.75 14.52
C SER A 467 -30.50 -6.45 13.21
N GLU A 468 -30.88 -5.20 12.96
CA GLU A 468 -31.64 -4.81 11.77
C GLU A 468 -30.69 -4.32 10.66
N THR A 469 -29.81 -5.21 10.21
CA THR A 469 -28.87 -4.97 9.11
C THR A 469 -29.25 -5.73 7.84
N LEU A 470 -28.85 -5.18 6.70
CA LEU A 470 -28.93 -5.83 5.40
C LEU A 470 -27.52 -5.95 4.83
N GLY A 471 -26.99 -7.17 4.83
CA GLY A 471 -25.78 -7.54 4.12
C GLY A 471 -26.06 -7.81 2.64
N PHE A 472 -25.21 -7.29 1.77
CA PHE A 472 -25.13 -7.71 0.37
C PHE A 472 -23.69 -7.65 -0.13
N ASP A 473 -23.42 -8.51 -1.11
CA ASP A 473 -22.10 -8.69 -1.68
C ASP A 473 -22.11 -8.22 -3.14
N LEU A 474 -21.14 -7.40 -3.53
CA LEU A 474 -20.91 -6.99 -4.93
C LEU A 474 -19.75 -7.79 -5.50
N GLY A 475 -19.99 -8.64 -6.49
CA GLY A 475 -18.92 -9.39 -7.15
C GLY A 475 -17.90 -8.50 -7.85
N VAL A 476 -16.64 -8.96 -7.92
CA VAL A 476 -15.59 -8.33 -8.72
C VAL A 476 -15.91 -8.44 -10.22
N MET A 477 -15.80 -7.34 -10.96
CA MET A 477 -16.22 -7.22 -12.37
C MET A 477 -15.13 -6.64 -13.28
N ASP A 478 -13.87 -6.90 -12.95
CA ASP A 478 -12.74 -6.62 -13.84
C ASP A 478 -12.66 -7.64 -15.00
N ALA A 479 -11.89 -7.31 -16.04
CA ALA A 479 -11.76 -8.17 -17.21
C ALA A 479 -11.17 -9.55 -16.86
N ALA A 480 -10.37 -9.65 -15.80
CA ALA A 480 -9.78 -10.92 -15.35
C ALA A 480 -10.81 -11.84 -14.69
N SER A 481 -11.67 -11.31 -13.81
CA SER A 481 -12.76 -12.03 -13.16
C SER A 481 -13.84 -12.46 -14.18
N LEU A 482 -14.00 -11.69 -15.25
CA LEU A 482 -14.85 -12.00 -16.39
C LEU A 482 -14.21 -12.99 -17.38
N GLY A 483 -12.93 -13.36 -17.18
CA GLY A 483 -12.21 -14.35 -18.00
C GLY A 483 -11.67 -13.81 -19.33
N LEU A 484 -11.74 -12.50 -19.55
CA LEU A 484 -11.36 -11.79 -20.77
C LEU A 484 -9.88 -11.38 -20.79
N ALA A 485 -9.30 -11.11 -19.62
CA ALA A 485 -7.94 -10.59 -19.51
C ALA A 485 -6.87 -11.66 -19.79
N ARG A 486 -5.88 -11.29 -20.59
CA ARG A 486 -4.69 -12.10 -20.91
C ARG A 486 -3.41 -11.30 -20.71
N MET A 487 -2.27 -11.99 -20.53
CA MET A 487 -0.95 -11.34 -20.66
C MET A 487 -0.73 -10.90 -22.12
N ALA A 488 0.35 -10.14 -22.38
CA ALA A 488 0.68 -9.67 -23.72
C ALA A 488 0.81 -10.77 -24.80
N ASP A 489 0.92 -12.04 -24.41
CA ASP A 489 0.94 -13.20 -25.31
C ASP A 489 -0.46 -13.70 -25.74
N HIS A 490 -1.54 -13.14 -25.22
CA HIS A 490 -2.94 -13.55 -25.40
C HIS A 490 -3.31 -14.99 -25.00
N THR A 491 -2.39 -15.78 -24.45
CA THR A 491 -2.59 -17.21 -24.14
C THR A 491 -2.83 -17.49 -22.66
N THR A 492 -2.21 -16.72 -21.78
CA THR A 492 -2.26 -16.94 -20.33
C THR A 492 -3.37 -16.10 -19.70
N SER A 493 -4.30 -16.76 -19.00
CA SER A 493 -5.36 -16.06 -18.25
C SER A 493 -4.78 -15.37 -17.04
N LEU A 494 -5.14 -14.10 -16.85
CA LEU A 494 -4.82 -13.36 -15.63
C LEU A 494 -5.74 -13.79 -14.48
N SER A 495 -5.27 -13.62 -13.26
CA SER A 495 -6.06 -13.86 -12.05
C SER A 495 -6.92 -12.64 -11.75
N ALA A 496 -8.11 -12.83 -11.14
CA ALA A 496 -9.00 -11.73 -10.75
C ALA A 496 -8.26 -10.68 -9.91
N GLY A 497 -8.54 -9.39 -10.16
CA GLY A 497 -7.85 -8.24 -9.56
C GLY A 497 -6.63 -7.74 -10.33
N VAL A 498 -6.30 -8.29 -11.51
CA VAL A 498 -5.15 -7.82 -12.32
C VAL A 498 -5.64 -7.23 -13.63
N ASN A 499 -5.22 -5.99 -13.92
CA ASN A 499 -5.57 -5.29 -15.16
C ASN A 499 -5.02 -6.01 -16.40
N ALA A 500 -5.85 -6.07 -17.43
CA ALA A 500 -5.53 -6.72 -18.69
C ALA A 500 -4.41 -5.99 -19.43
N GLN A 501 -3.36 -6.73 -19.78
CA GLN A 501 -2.38 -6.25 -20.77
C GLN A 501 -2.93 -6.41 -22.19
N ALA A 502 -3.68 -7.49 -22.43
CA ALA A 502 -4.36 -7.80 -23.67
C ALA A 502 -5.72 -8.48 -23.43
N GLY A 503 -6.61 -8.45 -24.41
CA GLY A 503 -7.89 -9.16 -24.42
C GLY A 503 -7.77 -10.59 -24.95
N ILE A 504 -8.90 -11.31 -24.92
CA ILE A 504 -9.00 -12.67 -25.46
C ILE A 504 -8.62 -12.70 -26.96
N ASP A 505 -7.86 -13.71 -27.37
CA ASP A 505 -7.41 -13.83 -28.76
C ASP A 505 -8.54 -14.23 -29.72
N VAL A 506 -8.74 -13.42 -30.76
CA VAL A 506 -9.57 -13.71 -31.94
C VAL A 506 -8.76 -13.63 -33.25
N SER A 507 -7.47 -13.32 -33.17
CA SER A 507 -6.61 -13.05 -34.32
C SER A 507 -6.00 -14.30 -34.95
N SER A 508 -5.67 -15.30 -34.12
CA SER A 508 -4.91 -16.48 -34.53
C SER A 508 -5.66 -17.43 -35.48
N SER A 509 -6.97 -17.62 -35.28
CA SER A 509 -7.81 -18.46 -36.14
C SER A 509 -9.30 -18.22 -35.92
N ALA A 510 -10.14 -18.60 -36.89
CA ALA A 510 -11.59 -18.62 -36.70
C ALA A 510 -12.03 -19.54 -35.55
N GLN A 511 -11.24 -20.58 -35.24
CA GLN A 511 -11.51 -21.44 -34.09
C GLN A 511 -11.25 -20.73 -32.74
N ALA A 512 -10.21 -19.90 -32.66
CA ALA A 512 -9.95 -19.05 -31.50
C ALA A 512 -11.08 -18.03 -31.31
N ALA A 513 -11.55 -17.39 -32.38
CA ALA A 513 -12.70 -16.49 -32.34
C ALA A 513 -13.98 -17.19 -31.83
N ARG A 514 -14.23 -18.44 -32.26
CA ARG A 514 -15.36 -19.24 -31.73
C ARG A 514 -15.22 -19.58 -30.25
N ALA A 515 -14.01 -19.86 -29.78
CA ALA A 515 -13.74 -20.06 -28.35
C ALA A 515 -13.97 -18.77 -27.56
N ALA A 516 -13.57 -17.61 -28.11
CA ALA A 516 -13.77 -16.31 -27.50
C ALA A 516 -15.26 -15.97 -27.32
N ILE A 517 -16.13 -16.31 -28.29
CA ILE A 517 -17.60 -16.15 -28.15
C ILE A 517 -18.10 -16.84 -26.89
N THR A 518 -17.64 -18.07 -26.61
CA THR A 518 -18.09 -18.83 -25.43
C THR A 518 -17.67 -18.16 -24.12
N VAL A 519 -16.45 -17.62 -24.06
CA VAL A 519 -15.96 -16.89 -22.87
C VAL A 519 -16.70 -15.57 -22.70
N ILE A 520 -16.96 -14.83 -23.78
CA ILE A 520 -17.74 -13.59 -23.74
C ILE A 520 -19.19 -13.88 -23.31
N ASP A 521 -19.81 -14.96 -23.80
CA ASP A 521 -21.14 -15.39 -23.36
C ASP A 521 -21.17 -15.74 -21.87
N GLN A 522 -20.12 -16.38 -21.35
CA GLN A 522 -19.96 -16.62 -19.91
C GLN A 522 -19.83 -15.31 -19.12
N ALA A 523 -19.05 -14.35 -19.61
CA ALA A 523 -18.92 -13.03 -19.01
C ALA A 523 -20.26 -12.27 -18.99
N ILE A 524 -21.02 -12.28 -20.09
CA ILE A 524 -22.36 -11.68 -20.20
C ILE A 524 -23.30 -12.30 -19.16
N ASN A 525 -23.30 -13.63 -19.02
CA ASN A 525 -24.14 -14.31 -18.04
C ASN A 525 -23.75 -13.92 -16.62
N LYS A 526 -22.46 -13.80 -16.32
CA LYS A 526 -21.96 -13.41 -15.00
C LYS A 526 -22.36 -11.97 -14.62
N VAL A 527 -22.20 -11.02 -15.54
CA VAL A 527 -22.68 -9.64 -15.35
C VAL A 527 -24.21 -9.58 -15.21
N SER A 528 -24.94 -10.39 -15.99
CA SER A 528 -26.40 -10.45 -15.93
C SER A 528 -26.91 -11.01 -14.60
N GLU A 529 -26.23 -12.02 -14.04
CA GLU A 529 -26.54 -12.58 -12.73
C GLU A 529 -26.39 -11.52 -11.62
N GLU A 530 -25.27 -10.79 -11.64
CA GLU A 530 -24.98 -9.76 -10.64
C GLU A 530 -25.91 -8.55 -10.76
N ARG A 531 -26.30 -8.14 -11.97
CA ARG A 531 -27.39 -7.17 -12.17
C ARG A 531 -28.73 -7.68 -11.62
N GLY A 532 -29.02 -8.96 -11.80
CA GLY A 532 -30.21 -9.60 -11.22
C GLY A 532 -30.21 -9.54 -9.68
N LYS A 533 -29.06 -9.78 -9.05
CA LYS A 533 -28.89 -9.64 -7.59
C LYS A 533 -29.11 -8.20 -7.14
N LEU A 534 -28.51 -7.23 -7.82
CA LEU A 534 -28.68 -5.81 -7.52
C LEU A 534 -30.15 -5.36 -7.63
N GLY A 535 -30.85 -5.77 -8.69
CA GLY A 535 -32.28 -5.48 -8.86
C GLY A 535 -33.14 -6.13 -7.76
N ALA A 536 -32.83 -7.35 -7.33
CA ALA A 536 -33.51 -7.97 -6.20
C ALA A 536 -33.29 -7.21 -4.89
N ILE A 537 -32.07 -6.71 -4.64
CA ILE A 537 -31.74 -5.92 -3.45
C ILE A 537 -32.45 -4.56 -3.50
N GLN A 538 -32.48 -3.89 -4.65
CA GLN A 538 -33.23 -2.65 -4.82
C GLN A 538 -34.70 -2.84 -4.44
N ASN A 539 -35.37 -3.86 -4.99
CA ASN A 539 -36.76 -4.18 -4.64
C ASN A 539 -36.93 -4.42 -3.13
N ARG A 540 -36.01 -5.14 -2.50
CA ARG A 540 -36.04 -5.37 -1.04
C ARG A 540 -35.85 -4.07 -0.25
N LEU A 541 -34.96 -3.17 -0.67
CA LEU A 541 -34.74 -1.88 -0.03
C LEU A 541 -35.97 -0.97 -0.17
N GLU A 542 -36.60 -0.94 -1.34
CA GLU A 542 -37.85 -0.18 -1.55
C GLU A 542 -38.98 -0.68 -0.63
N HIS A 543 -39.14 -1.99 -0.47
CA HIS A 543 -40.08 -2.56 0.50
C HIS A 543 -39.69 -2.23 1.95
N THR A 544 -38.40 -2.25 2.25
CA THR A 544 -37.88 -1.91 3.59
C THR A 544 -38.18 -0.45 3.91
N ILE A 545 -37.92 0.48 2.98
CA ILE A 545 -38.22 1.92 3.13
C ILE A 545 -39.72 2.12 3.41
N ASN A 546 -40.59 1.48 2.64
CA ASN A 546 -42.04 1.58 2.85
C ASN A 546 -42.47 1.05 4.23
N ASN A 547 -41.85 -0.04 4.70
CA ASN A 547 -42.09 -0.57 6.04
C ASN A 547 -41.58 0.36 7.13
N LEU A 548 -40.34 0.87 7.01
CA LEU A 548 -39.76 1.84 7.93
C LEU A 548 -40.60 3.11 8.04
N LYS A 549 -41.09 3.62 6.90
CA LYS A 549 -42.00 4.77 6.84
C LYS A 549 -43.30 4.50 7.59
N THR A 550 -43.91 3.34 7.35
CA THR A 550 -45.14 2.93 8.04
C THR A 550 -44.90 2.76 9.56
N ALA A 551 -43.78 2.16 9.96
CA ALA A 551 -43.40 2.02 11.36
C ALA A 551 -43.14 3.37 12.03
N ASN A 552 -42.47 4.29 11.32
CA ASN A 552 -42.22 5.65 11.78
C ASN A 552 -43.54 6.43 11.96
N GLU A 553 -44.47 6.34 11.00
CA GLU A 553 -45.82 6.94 11.11
C GLU A 553 -46.60 6.37 12.30
N ASN A 554 -46.60 5.04 12.47
CA ASN A 554 -47.28 4.38 13.57
C ASN A 554 -46.69 4.74 14.94
N LEU A 555 -45.36 4.75 15.07
CA LEU A 555 -44.69 5.14 16.32
C LEU A 555 -44.87 6.63 16.62
N THR A 556 -44.86 7.49 15.61
CA THR A 556 -45.15 8.92 15.78
C THR A 556 -46.59 9.12 16.25
N SER A 557 -47.54 8.38 15.68
CA SER A 557 -48.95 8.40 16.14
C SER A 557 -49.12 7.84 17.56
N ALA A 558 -48.35 6.81 17.93
CA ALA A 558 -48.35 6.26 19.29
C ALA A 558 -47.72 7.24 20.30
N GLU A 559 -46.61 7.89 19.93
CA GLU A 559 -45.94 8.91 20.76
C GLU A 559 -46.84 10.12 20.98
N SER A 560 -47.49 10.60 19.92
CA SER A 560 -48.52 11.66 19.98
C SER A 560 -49.65 11.30 20.93
N ARG A 561 -50.19 10.07 20.90
CA ARG A 561 -51.25 9.63 21.84
C ARG A 561 -50.80 9.57 23.30
N ILE A 562 -49.51 9.37 23.56
CA ILE A 562 -48.96 9.34 24.91
C ILE A 562 -48.66 10.75 25.39
N ARG A 563 -48.09 11.59 24.52
CA ARG A 563 -47.47 12.84 24.92
C ARG A 563 -48.30 14.07 24.57
N ASP A 564 -49.08 14.06 23.51
CA ASP A 564 -49.84 15.23 23.10
C ASP A 564 -51.07 15.44 23.98
N THR A 565 -51.39 16.71 24.21
CA THR A 565 -52.56 17.10 24.97
C THR A 565 -53.76 17.35 24.06
N ASP A 566 -54.95 16.95 24.49
CA ASP A 566 -56.19 17.40 23.87
C ASP A 566 -56.41 18.87 24.27
N MET A 567 -56.09 19.77 23.34
CA MET A 567 -56.18 21.22 23.55
C MET A 567 -57.60 21.66 23.92
N ALA A 568 -58.64 21.02 23.37
CA ALA A 568 -60.02 21.40 23.65
C ALA A 568 -60.40 21.01 25.07
N MET A 569 -60.04 19.79 25.49
CA MET A 569 -60.27 19.30 26.85
C MET A 569 -59.49 20.14 27.88
N GLU A 570 -58.19 20.39 27.66
CA GLU A 570 -57.39 21.15 28.62
C GLU A 570 -57.78 22.63 28.70
N MET A 571 -58.29 23.22 27.61
CA MET A 571 -58.88 24.57 27.65
C MET A 571 -60.16 24.60 28.51
N ALA A 572 -60.99 23.55 28.45
CA ALA A 572 -62.17 23.43 29.29
C ALA A 572 -61.80 23.26 30.78
N GLU A 573 -60.79 22.42 31.08
CA GLU A 573 -60.28 22.26 32.44
C GLU A 573 -59.60 23.52 32.97
N PHE A 574 -58.79 24.20 32.15
CA PHE A 574 -58.22 25.50 32.48
C PHE A 574 -59.31 26.51 32.83
N THR A 575 -60.36 26.60 32.00
CA THR A 575 -61.49 27.51 32.23
C THR A 575 -62.22 27.17 33.54
N LYS A 576 -62.48 25.89 33.80
CA LYS A 576 -63.07 25.42 35.06
C LYS A 576 -62.21 25.78 36.27
N ASN A 577 -60.91 25.51 36.21
CA ASN A 577 -59.96 25.80 37.30
C ASN A 577 -59.77 27.31 37.51
N ASN A 578 -59.90 28.11 36.44
CA ASN A 578 -59.91 29.57 36.51
C ASN A 578 -61.19 30.08 37.21
N ILE A 579 -62.36 29.54 36.88
CA ILE A 579 -63.61 29.87 37.59
C ILE A 579 -63.53 29.45 39.07
N LEU A 580 -62.95 28.28 39.38
CA LEU A 580 -62.77 27.81 40.76
C LEU A 580 -61.76 28.65 41.56
N THR A 581 -60.70 29.15 40.93
CA THR A 581 -59.79 30.11 41.59
C THR A 581 -60.50 31.42 41.90
N GLN A 582 -61.28 31.97 40.96
CA GLN A 582 -62.10 33.16 41.19
C GLN A 582 -63.14 32.94 42.32
N ALA A 583 -63.81 31.79 42.33
CA ALA A 583 -64.77 31.41 43.36
C ALA A 583 -64.10 31.20 44.74
N ALA A 584 -62.91 30.59 44.78
CA ALA A 584 -62.14 30.40 46.01
C ALA A 584 -61.61 31.74 46.56
N GLN A 585 -61.24 32.69 45.71
CA GLN A 585 -60.92 34.06 46.11
C GLN A 585 -62.14 34.77 46.72
N ALA A 586 -63.30 34.65 46.08
CA ALA A 586 -64.55 35.19 46.61
C ALA A 586 -64.95 34.54 47.95
N MET A 587 -64.80 33.22 48.09
CA MET A 587 -65.04 32.52 49.36
C MET A 587 -64.02 32.87 50.45
N LEU A 588 -62.76 33.10 50.11
CA LEU A 588 -61.74 33.57 51.04
C LEU A 588 -62.08 34.99 51.52
N ALA A 589 -62.49 35.87 50.62
CA ALA A 589 -62.97 37.20 50.95
C ALA A 589 -64.20 37.13 51.88
N GLN A 590 -65.20 36.32 51.54
CA GLN A 590 -66.41 36.10 52.34
C GLN A 590 -66.10 35.50 53.73
N SER A 591 -65.19 34.52 53.79
CA SER A 591 -64.79 33.86 55.03
C SER A 591 -63.99 34.78 55.95
N ASN A 592 -63.33 35.81 55.40
CA ASN A 592 -62.68 36.87 56.17
C ASN A 592 -63.66 37.96 56.63
N GLN A 593 -64.77 38.18 55.92
CA GLN A 593 -65.81 39.14 56.30
C GLN A 593 -66.62 38.69 57.53
N LEU A 594 -66.89 37.40 57.70
CA LEU A 594 -67.69 36.88 58.83
C LEU A 594 -67.06 37.18 60.21
N PRO A 595 -65.77 36.90 60.47
CA PRO A 595 -65.12 37.31 61.71
C PRO A 595 -64.97 38.83 61.84
N GLN A 596 -64.74 39.56 60.74
CA GLN A 596 -64.58 41.02 60.77
C GLN A 596 -65.90 41.75 61.06
N GLY A 597 -67.02 41.27 60.53
CA GLY A 597 -68.36 41.80 60.82
C GLY A 597 -68.75 41.57 62.29
N ILE A 598 -68.40 40.41 62.86
CA ILE A 598 -68.60 40.13 64.29
C ILE A 598 -67.64 40.95 65.17
N LEU A 599 -66.39 41.18 64.74
CA LEU A 599 -65.45 42.07 65.44
C LEU A 599 -65.86 43.55 65.36
N GLN A 600 -66.54 43.97 64.29
CA GLN A 600 -67.16 45.30 64.21
C GLN A 600 -68.35 45.40 65.17
N LEU A 601 -69.20 44.37 65.25
CA LEU A 601 -70.32 44.27 66.21
C LEU A 601 -69.90 44.15 67.69
N LEU A 602 -68.68 43.70 67.98
CA LEU A 602 -68.09 43.66 69.33
C LEU A 602 -67.26 44.89 69.68
N LYS A 603 -66.98 45.75 68.68
CA LYS A 603 -66.29 47.05 68.86
C LYS A 603 -67.25 48.24 68.84
N SER A 604 -68.46 48.06 68.32
CA SER A 604 -69.62 48.93 68.54
C SER A 604 -70.30 48.57 69.86
#